data_AF-A0AAE4VGV3-F1
#
_entry.id   AF-A0AAE4VGV3-F1
#
_cell.length_a   1.000
_cell.length_b   1.000
_cell.length_c   1.000
_cell.angle_alpha   90.00
_cell.angle_beta   90.00
_cell.angle_gamma   90.00
#
_symmetry.space_group_name_H-M   'P 1'
#
loop_
_entity.id
_entity.type
_entity.pdbx_description
1 polymer ?
#
loop_
_entity_poly.entity_id
_entity_poly.type
_entity_poly.pdbx_seq_one_letter_code
_entity_poly.pdbx_strand_id
1 'polypeptide(L)'
;MDGPVIEIVDGETVSVKRVTRTGSGESSVDMPDVEDTAFGSASTTQDDDMRGRRTIIDRPWFCGRDADVEAGDRITRENGEVYTVVEGPFGDTDHPLTGDDLGVKWYRTRRVNSPRG
;
A
#
# COMPACT_ATOMS: atom_id res chain seq x y z
N MET A 1 2.86 -17.37 -24.10
CA MET A 1 4.14 -16.67 -24.34
C MET A 1 4.46 -16.01 -23.02
N ASP A 2 5.62 -16.34 -22.44
CA ASP A 2 6.05 -15.75 -21.17
C ASP A 2 6.55 -14.33 -21.47
N GLY A 3 5.69 -13.34 -21.23
CA GLY A 3 6.05 -11.93 -21.30
C GLY A 3 7.00 -11.54 -20.16
N PRO A 4 7.65 -10.37 -20.23
CA PRO A 4 8.49 -9.88 -19.15
C PRO A 4 7.68 -9.68 -17.86
N VAL A 5 7.98 -10.48 -16.84
CA VAL A 5 7.46 -10.34 -15.47
C VAL A 5 8.39 -9.43 -14.69
N ILE A 6 7.84 -8.46 -13.94
CA ILE A 6 8.61 -7.72 -12.94
C ILE A 6 8.71 -8.61 -11.70
N GLU A 7 9.91 -9.12 -11.43
CA GLU A 7 10.21 -9.90 -10.24
C GLU A 7 10.61 -8.98 -9.09
N ILE A 8 9.95 -9.14 -7.94
CA ILE A 8 10.33 -8.49 -6.70
C ILE A 8 11.35 -9.39 -6.01
N VAL A 9 12.62 -9.00 -6.05
CA VAL A 9 13.74 -9.73 -5.42
C VAL A 9 13.89 -9.25 -3.97
N ASP A 10 13.95 -10.19 -3.03
CA ASP A 10 13.99 -9.94 -1.57
C ASP A 10 12.79 -9.10 -1.06
N GLY A 11 11.58 -9.46 -1.51
CA GLY A 11 10.34 -8.79 -1.10
C GLY A 11 10.00 -9.03 0.38
N GLU A 12 9.35 -8.04 0.99
CA GLU A 12 8.88 -8.15 2.38
C GLU A 12 7.44 -8.66 2.44
N THR A 13 7.11 -9.41 3.49
CA THR A 13 5.73 -9.84 3.76
C THR A 13 4.96 -8.72 4.46
N VAL A 14 3.79 -8.38 3.94
CA VAL A 14 2.95 -7.32 4.46
C VAL A 14 1.64 -7.91 4.97
N SER A 15 1.34 -7.65 6.25
CA SER A 15 0.05 -8.02 6.82
C SER A 15 -1.01 -6.99 6.49
N VAL A 16 -2.17 -7.45 6.05
CA VAL A 16 -3.28 -6.60 5.60
C VAL A 16 -4.48 -6.76 6.55
N LYS A 17 -5.07 -5.63 6.94
CA LYS A 17 -6.35 -5.59 7.64
C LYS A 17 -7.35 -4.79 6.82
N ARG A 18 -8.48 -5.40 6.48
CA ARG A 18 -9.60 -4.70 5.85
C ARG A 18 -10.33 -3.87 6.88
N VAL A 19 -10.38 -2.56 6.67
CA VAL A 19 -10.98 -1.61 7.60
C VAL A 19 -12.32 -1.13 7.05
N THR A 20 -13.40 -1.44 7.75
CA THR A 20 -14.74 -0.94 7.42
C THR A 20 -15.13 0.13 8.42
N ARG A 21 -15.50 1.31 7.92
CA ARG A 21 -15.98 2.42 8.74
C ARG A 21 -17.46 2.62 8.51
N THR A 22 -18.24 2.34 9.54
CA THR A 22 -19.64 2.75 9.60
C THR A 22 -19.72 4.09 10.33
N GLY A 23 -20.77 4.87 10.10
CA GLY A 23 -20.96 6.15 10.81
C GLY A 23 -21.01 6.04 12.34
N SER A 24 -21.04 4.83 12.88
CA SER A 24 -21.09 4.53 14.32
C SER A 24 -19.86 3.79 14.85
N GLY A 25 -18.88 3.44 14.01
CA GLY A 25 -17.67 2.73 14.47
C GLY A 25 -16.75 2.21 13.36
N GLU A 26 -15.52 1.88 13.73
CA GLU A 26 -14.53 1.21 12.88
C GLU A 26 -14.47 -0.27 13.26
N SER A 27 -14.56 -1.15 12.27
CA SER A 27 -14.30 -2.59 12.42
C SER A 27 -13.18 -3.00 11.48
N SER A 28 -12.40 -4.01 11.88
CA SER A 28 -11.32 -4.54 11.04
C SER A 28 -11.33 -6.06 11.01
N VAL A 29 -11.03 -6.63 9.85
CA VAL A 29 -10.85 -8.08 9.64
C VAL A 29 -9.44 -8.34 9.11
N ASP A 30 -8.81 -9.40 9.58
CA ASP A 30 -7.51 -9.84 9.06
C ASP A 30 -7.69 -10.46 7.66
N MET A 31 -6.89 -9.99 6.71
CA MET A 31 -6.83 -10.51 5.35
C MET A 31 -5.59 -11.41 5.22
N PRO A 32 -5.49 -12.24 4.17
CA PRO A 32 -4.26 -12.94 3.86
C PRO A 32 -3.07 -11.97 3.78
N ASP A 33 -1.93 -12.39 4.33
CA ASP A 33 -0.68 -11.66 4.16
C ASP A 33 -0.31 -11.62 2.67
N VAL A 34 0.37 -10.54 2.27
CA VAL A 34 0.86 -10.37 0.90
C VAL A 34 2.37 -10.53 0.92
N GLU A 35 2.85 -11.60 0.31
CA GLU A 35 4.27 -11.95 0.21
C GLU A 35 4.92 -11.22 -0.99
N ASP A 36 6.26 -11.25 -1.03
CA ASP A 36 7.07 -10.75 -2.14
C ASP A 36 6.72 -9.32 -2.57
N THR A 37 6.57 -8.40 -1.60
CA THR A 37 6.21 -7.01 -1.89
C THR A 37 7.38 -6.04 -1.78
N ALA A 38 7.27 -4.89 -2.44
CA ALA A 38 8.29 -3.85 -2.39
C ALA A 38 7.68 -2.47 -2.14
N PHE A 39 8.43 -1.61 -1.45
CA PHE A 39 8.07 -0.21 -1.25
C PHE A 39 9.04 0.69 -1.99
N GLY A 40 8.52 1.60 -2.80
CA GLY A 40 9.33 2.63 -3.43
C GLY A 40 9.67 3.77 -2.48
N SER A 41 10.30 4.81 -3.06
CA SER A 41 10.75 5.99 -2.33
C SER A 41 9.62 6.68 -1.56
N ALA A 42 9.89 7.08 -0.32
CA ALA A 42 8.97 7.89 0.46
C ALA A 42 8.97 9.34 -0.02
N SER A 43 7.77 9.88 -0.20
CA SER A 43 7.53 11.32 -0.21
C SER A 43 7.07 11.75 1.17
N THR A 44 7.71 12.76 1.75
CA THR A 44 7.37 13.27 3.07
C THR A 44 6.89 14.71 2.96
N THR A 45 5.68 14.97 3.44
CA THR A 45 5.10 16.30 3.53
C THR A 45 4.89 16.66 4.99
N GLN A 46 5.39 17.83 5.39
CA GLN A 46 5.09 18.42 6.70
C GLN A 46 3.86 19.30 6.55
N ASP A 47 2.85 19.05 7.38
CA ASP A 47 1.63 19.83 7.47
C ASP A 47 1.64 20.55 8.82
N ASP A 48 2.02 21.83 8.80
CA ASP A 48 2.01 22.72 9.95
C ASP A 48 0.66 23.45 10.01
N ASP A 49 -0.38 22.77 10.49
CA ASP A 49 -1.68 23.40 10.76
C ASP A 49 -1.77 23.88 12.22
N MET A 50 -2.73 24.76 12.53
CA MET A 50 -2.99 25.30 13.88
C MET A 50 -3.28 24.21 14.94
N ARG A 51 -3.50 22.96 14.52
CA ARG A 51 -3.76 21.80 15.38
C ARG A 51 -2.51 20.99 15.73
N GLY A 52 -1.33 21.43 15.31
CA GLY A 52 -0.03 20.79 15.56
C GLY A 52 0.61 20.22 14.30
N ARG A 53 1.95 20.17 14.29
CA ARG A 53 2.76 19.68 13.17
C ARG A 53 2.44 18.22 12.87
N ARG A 54 2.02 17.88 11.66
CA ARG A 54 1.85 16.48 11.21
C ARG A 54 2.86 16.16 10.13
N THR A 55 3.35 14.93 10.13
CA THR A 55 4.21 14.43 9.05
C THR A 55 3.44 13.35 8.29
N ILE A 56 3.17 13.61 7.02
CA ILE A 56 2.54 12.68 6.10
C ILE A 56 3.64 12.02 5.28
N ILE A 57 3.69 10.69 5.30
CA ILE A 57 4.64 9.88 4.53
C ILE A 57 3.84 9.07 3.52
N ASP A 58 3.98 9.41 2.25
CA ASP A 58 3.38 8.69 1.12
C ASP A 58 4.41 7.78 0.46
N ARG A 59 4.04 6.53 0.13
CA ARG A 59 4.90 5.58 -0.57
C ARG A 59 4.13 4.77 -1.60
N PRO A 60 4.68 4.54 -2.81
CA PRO A 60 4.17 3.50 -3.68
C PRO A 60 4.54 2.13 -3.08
N TRP A 61 3.57 1.22 -3.04
CA TRP A 61 3.73 -0.17 -2.62
C TRP A 61 3.36 -1.08 -3.78
N PHE A 62 4.24 -2.02 -4.11
CA PHE A 62 4.13 -2.95 -5.23
C PHE A 62 3.89 -4.36 -4.70
N CYS A 63 2.94 -5.08 -5.28
CA CYS A 63 2.63 -6.45 -4.91
C CYS A 63 2.18 -7.26 -6.12
N GLY A 64 2.07 -8.59 -5.94
CA GLY A 64 1.47 -9.49 -6.92
C GLY A 64 0.06 -9.08 -7.32
N ARG A 65 -0.31 -9.38 -8.56
CA ARG A 65 -1.61 -9.01 -9.14
C ARG A 65 -2.80 -9.70 -8.44
N ASP A 66 -2.56 -10.88 -7.90
CA ASP A 66 -3.49 -11.73 -7.17
C ASP A 66 -3.79 -11.25 -5.73
N ALA A 67 -3.00 -10.31 -5.20
CA ALA A 67 -3.20 -9.78 -3.85
C ALA A 67 -4.60 -9.15 -3.67
N ASP A 68 -5.39 -9.60 -2.70
CA ASP A 68 -6.69 -8.99 -2.37
C ASP A 68 -6.50 -7.76 -1.47
N VAL A 69 -6.32 -6.60 -2.09
CA VAL A 69 -6.10 -5.33 -1.37
C VAL A 69 -6.97 -4.21 -1.94
N GLU A 70 -7.62 -3.47 -1.05
CA GLU A 70 -8.53 -2.39 -1.37
C GLU A 70 -8.09 -1.04 -0.79
N ALA A 71 -8.56 0.06 -1.38
CA ALA A 71 -8.38 1.38 -0.82
C ALA A 71 -9.09 1.48 0.53
N GLY A 72 -8.38 1.97 1.54
CA GLY A 72 -8.81 2.01 2.94
C GLY A 72 -8.23 0.89 3.80
N ASP A 73 -7.70 -0.17 3.20
CA ASP A 73 -7.03 -1.24 3.94
C ASP A 73 -5.82 -0.70 4.71
N ARG A 74 -5.57 -1.30 5.87
CA ARG A 74 -4.42 -0.99 6.73
C ARG A 74 -3.38 -2.07 6.54
N ILE A 75 -2.17 -1.66 6.19
CA ILE A 75 -1.05 -2.57 5.96
C ILE A 75 0.02 -2.38 7.01
N THR A 76 0.63 -3.48 7.44
CA THR A 76 1.73 -3.50 8.41
C THR A 76 2.93 -4.17 7.76
N ARG A 77 4.02 -3.42 7.68
CA ARG A 77 5.32 -3.88 7.18
C ARG A 77 6.02 -4.74 8.23
N GLU A 78 7.00 -5.53 7.81
CA GLU A 78 7.80 -6.38 8.72
C GLU A 78 8.56 -5.55 9.77
N ASN A 79 8.94 -4.33 9.42
CA ASN A 79 9.60 -3.39 10.34
C ASN A 79 8.63 -2.72 11.35
N GLY A 80 7.35 -3.12 11.35
CA GLY A 80 6.30 -2.59 12.23
C GLY A 80 5.72 -1.24 11.79
N GLU A 81 6.11 -0.69 10.64
CA GLU A 81 5.46 0.50 10.11
C GLU A 81 4.05 0.19 9.61
N VAL A 82 3.11 1.06 9.96
CA VAL A 82 1.70 0.93 9.55
C VAL A 82 1.35 2.02 8.56
N TYR A 83 0.77 1.63 7.42
CA TYR A 83 0.26 2.53 6.40
C TYR A 83 -1.22 2.22 6.11
N THR A 84 -1.92 3.19 5.54
CA THR A 84 -3.24 3.01 4.93
C THR A 84 -3.10 3.06 3.42
N VAL A 85 -3.77 2.15 2.71
CA VAL A 85 -3.90 2.19 1.25
C VAL A 85 -4.84 3.34 0.90
N VAL A 86 -4.34 4.31 0.14
CA VAL A 86 -5.09 5.53 -0.21
C VAL A 86 -5.70 5.45 -1.60
N GLU A 87 -4.98 4.81 -2.54
CA GLU A 87 -5.33 4.85 -3.96
C GLU A 87 -4.76 3.63 -4.69
N GLY A 88 -5.40 3.22 -5.78
CA GLY A 88 -5.04 2.05 -6.59
C GLY A 88 -6.18 1.02 -6.67
N PRO A 89 -5.93 -0.15 -7.29
CA PRO A 89 -4.65 -0.54 -7.87
C PRO A 89 -4.31 0.22 -9.17
N PHE A 90 -3.03 0.51 -9.35
CA PHE A 90 -2.44 1.03 -10.58
C PHE A 90 -1.54 -0.03 -11.19
N GLY A 91 -1.40 -0.02 -12.52
CA GLY A 91 -0.59 -1.03 -13.21
C GLY A 91 -1.22 -2.42 -13.20
N ASP A 92 -2.49 -2.56 -12.82
CA ASP A 92 -3.26 -3.81 -12.85
C ASP A 92 -3.78 -4.14 -14.26
N THR A 93 -3.16 -3.61 -15.30
CA THR A 93 -3.53 -3.86 -16.70
C THR A 93 -2.30 -4.28 -17.47
N ASP A 94 -2.50 -5.21 -18.40
CA ASP A 94 -1.45 -5.68 -19.31
C ASP A 94 -0.84 -4.50 -20.06
N HIS A 95 0.44 -4.62 -20.42
CA HIS A 95 1.16 -3.55 -21.09
C HIS A 95 0.42 -3.16 -22.40
N PRO A 96 -0.04 -1.90 -22.55
CA PRO A 96 -1.04 -1.54 -23.56
C PRO A 96 -0.56 -1.67 -25.02
N LEU A 97 0.76 -1.78 -25.24
CA LEU A 97 1.35 -1.93 -26.58
C LEU A 97 1.75 -3.36 -26.92
N THR A 98 2.04 -4.19 -25.91
CA THR A 98 2.59 -5.54 -26.13
C THR A 98 1.67 -6.65 -25.61
N GLY A 99 0.71 -6.32 -24.73
CA GLY A 99 -0.16 -7.29 -24.06
C GLY A 99 0.54 -8.10 -22.97
N ASP A 100 1.76 -7.72 -22.60
CA ASP A 100 2.53 -8.44 -21.58
C ASP A 100 1.98 -8.18 -20.19
N ASP A 101 1.80 -9.26 -19.42
CA ASP A 101 1.47 -9.17 -18.00
C ASP A 101 2.76 -8.91 -17.20
N LEU A 102 2.88 -7.72 -16.63
CA LEU A 102 4.02 -7.33 -15.81
C LEU A 102 3.99 -8.02 -14.43
N GLY A 103 2.89 -8.71 -14.07
CA GLY A 103 2.75 -9.54 -12.87
C GLY A 103 2.54 -8.76 -11.56
N VAL A 104 2.69 -7.44 -11.60
CA VAL A 104 2.63 -6.56 -10.42
C VAL A 104 1.58 -5.47 -10.58
N LYS A 105 0.95 -5.12 -9.46
CA LYS A 105 0.17 -3.89 -9.32
C LYS A 105 0.77 -3.04 -8.21
N TRP A 106 0.46 -1.76 -8.21
CA TRP A 106 0.92 -0.86 -7.16
C TRP A 106 -0.17 0.03 -6.60
N TYR A 107 -0.01 0.38 -5.34
CA TYR A 107 -0.92 1.22 -4.56
C TYR A 107 -0.18 2.40 -3.98
N ARG A 108 -0.87 3.53 -3.81
CA ARG A 108 -0.37 4.62 -2.99
C ARG A 108 -0.72 4.35 -1.53
N THR A 109 0.28 4.29 -0.67
CA THR A 109 0.11 4.08 0.77
C THR A 109 0.50 5.34 1.53
N ARG A 110 -0.13 5.58 2.68
CA ARG A 110 0.07 6.77 3.50
C ARG A 110 0.18 6.42 4.97
N ARG A 111 1.16 7.01 5.62
CA ARG A 111 1.30 7.04 7.08
C ARG A 111 1.22 8.49 7.56
N VAL A 112 0.48 8.74 8.63
CA VAL A 112 0.38 10.05 9.27
C VAL A 112 0.96 9.96 10.67
N ASN A 113 2.08 10.63 10.89
CA ASN A 113 2.68 10.79 12.21
C ASN A 113 2.22 12.13 12.79
N SER A 114 1.44 12.08 13.86
CA SER A 114 1.15 13.26 14.69
C SER A 114 2.00 13.18 15.96
N PRO A 115 2.70 14.26 16.37
CA PRO A 115 3.34 14.34 17.66
C PRO A 115 2.28 14.08 18.72
N ARG A 116 2.54 13.13 19.61
CA ARG A 116 1.74 12.97 20.82
C ARG A 116 1.97 14.24 21.65
N GLY A 117 0.89 14.97 21.93
CA GLY A 117 0.89 16.06 22.90
C GLY A 117 1.18 15.53 24.30
#